data_AF-A0A1I4BHI6-F1
#
_entry.id   AF-A0A1I4BHI6-F1
#
_cell.length_a   1.000
_cell.length_b   1.000
_cell.length_c   1.000
_cell.angle_alpha   90.00
_cell.angle_beta   90.00
_cell.angle_gamma   90.00
#
_symmetry.space_group_name_H-M   'P 1'
#
loop_
_entity.id
_entity.type
_entity.pdbx_description
1 polymer ?
#
loop_
_entity_poly.entity_id
_entity_poly.type
_entity_poly.pdbx_seq_one_letter_code
_entity_poly.pdbx_strand_id
1 'polypeptide(L)'
;MRVIFAAAVSLALSAPLAGAQTFDCSFPRQGANEWIRSRIVVKVTGGDVTVFDSLINQEHGGPIPATVQTNSDKRLTLRWKLKGVKTTLGYGPSLNYSLSYFKDRDKATANVNAPGVEMLNAVGQSPEYFSAQGTCKKR
;
A
#
# COMPACT_ATOMS: atom_id res chain seq x y z
N MET A 1 -43.50 -32.63 -43.05
CA MET A 1 -43.22 -31.43 -42.23
C MET A 1 -42.37 -31.87 -41.04
N ARG A 2 -41.05 -31.67 -41.07
CA ARG A 2 -40.11 -32.09 -40.02
C ARG A 2 -39.47 -30.85 -39.41
N VAL A 3 -39.81 -30.59 -38.14
CA VAL A 3 -39.25 -29.53 -37.31
C VAL A 3 -37.87 -30.00 -36.85
N ILE A 4 -36.81 -29.25 -37.17
CA ILE A 4 -35.45 -29.51 -36.65
C ILE A 4 -35.12 -28.39 -35.65
N PHE A 5 -34.84 -28.84 -34.44
CA PHE A 5 -34.54 -28.09 -33.23
C PHE A 5 -33.40 -27.07 -33.42
N ALA A 6 -33.64 -25.82 -33.03
CA ALA A 6 -32.59 -24.82 -32.86
C ALA A 6 -31.81 -25.11 -31.58
N ALA A 7 -30.57 -25.56 -31.71
CA ALA A 7 -29.65 -25.73 -30.58
C ALA A 7 -29.10 -24.36 -30.14
N ALA A 8 -29.64 -23.83 -29.04
CA ALA A 8 -29.10 -22.65 -28.38
C ALA A 8 -27.81 -23.04 -27.64
N VAL A 9 -26.65 -22.71 -28.22
CA VAL A 9 -25.35 -22.82 -27.57
C VAL A 9 -25.26 -21.69 -26.54
N SER A 10 -25.48 -22.00 -25.27
CA SER A 10 -25.29 -21.06 -24.17
C SER A 10 -23.79 -20.81 -23.98
N LEU A 11 -23.28 -19.69 -24.48
CA LEU A 11 -21.96 -19.19 -24.09
C LEU A 11 -22.02 -18.76 -22.63
N ALA A 12 -21.58 -19.64 -21.73
CA ALA A 12 -21.27 -19.27 -20.36
C ALA A 12 -20.05 -18.33 -20.37
N LEU A 13 -20.29 -17.03 -20.26
CA LEU A 13 -19.24 -16.04 -19.99
C LEU A 13 -18.70 -16.28 -18.57
N SER A 14 -17.58 -16.99 -18.48
CA SER A 14 -16.76 -17.04 -17.27
C SER A 14 -16.09 -15.68 -17.09
N ALA A 15 -16.77 -14.72 -16.46
CA ALA A 15 -16.14 -13.47 -16.05
C ALA A 15 -15.01 -13.80 -15.05
N PRO A 16 -13.77 -13.34 -15.27
CA PRO A 16 -12.71 -13.54 -14.30
C PRO A 16 -13.09 -12.79 -13.02
N LEU A 17 -13.33 -13.54 -11.94
CA LEU A 17 -13.37 -12.99 -10.59
C LEU A 17 -12.01 -12.34 -10.35
N ALA A 18 -11.96 -11.01 -10.42
CA ALA A 18 -10.83 -10.23 -9.94
C ALA A 18 -10.76 -10.42 -8.41
N GLY A 19 -10.15 -11.54 -8.00
CA GLY A 19 -10.09 -11.96 -6.61
C GLY A 19 -9.36 -10.92 -5.77
N ALA A 20 -9.87 -10.66 -4.57
CA ALA A 20 -9.21 -9.80 -3.62
C ALA A 20 -7.81 -10.37 -3.29
N GLN A 21 -6.77 -9.57 -3.46
CA GLN A 21 -5.39 -9.93 -3.14
C GLN A 21 -4.95 -9.16 -1.90
N THR A 22 -4.30 -9.85 -0.96
CA THR A 22 -3.69 -9.20 0.20
C THR A 22 -2.19 -9.43 0.14
N PHE A 23 -1.41 -8.36 0.34
CA PHE A 23 0.04 -8.42 0.48
C PHE A 23 0.42 -7.97 1.88
N ASP A 24 1.17 -8.80 2.59
CA ASP A 24 1.65 -8.55 3.94
C ASP A 24 3.15 -8.27 3.87
N CYS A 25 3.52 -7.01 4.09
CA CYS A 25 4.89 -6.53 3.97
C CYS A 25 5.55 -6.34 5.33
N SER A 26 6.79 -6.77 5.47
CA SER A 26 7.61 -6.65 6.68
C SER A 26 8.88 -5.85 6.42
N PHE A 27 9.15 -4.87 7.28
CA PHE A 27 10.30 -3.96 7.26
C PHE A 27 11.05 -4.04 8.60
N PRO A 28 11.87 -5.08 8.83
CA PRO A 28 12.50 -5.32 10.14
C PRO A 28 13.61 -4.33 10.50
N ARG A 29 14.11 -3.56 9.53
CA ARG A 29 15.21 -2.58 9.70
C ARG A 29 14.72 -1.17 9.38
N GLN A 30 13.72 -0.71 10.13
CA GLN A 30 13.30 0.69 10.09
C GLN A 30 14.36 1.56 10.79
N GLY A 31 14.74 2.70 10.17
CA GLY A 31 15.69 3.64 10.78
C GLY A 31 15.14 4.27 12.08
N ALA A 32 16.00 5.01 12.79
CA ALA A 32 15.77 5.48 14.16
C ALA A 32 14.45 6.24 14.43
N ASN A 33 13.82 6.81 13.39
CA ASN A 33 12.64 7.66 13.55
C ASN A 33 11.30 6.93 13.28
N GLU A 34 11.32 5.63 12.97
CA GLU A 34 10.13 4.74 12.86
C GLU A 34 8.92 5.23 12.02
N TRP A 35 9.12 6.23 11.14
CA TRP A 35 8.07 6.76 10.26
C TRP A 35 7.56 5.74 9.25
N ILE A 36 8.35 4.71 8.96
CA ILE A 36 7.93 3.53 8.23
C ILE A 36 7.73 2.43 9.27
N ARG A 37 6.51 1.89 9.35
CA ARG A 37 6.17 0.84 10.29
C ARG A 37 6.68 -0.52 9.83
N SER A 38 6.96 -1.38 10.81
CA SER A 38 7.54 -2.71 10.61
C SER A 38 6.64 -3.65 9.82
N ARG A 39 5.34 -3.36 9.75
CA ARG A 39 4.35 -4.09 8.97
C ARG A 39 3.44 -3.14 8.21
N ILE A 40 3.30 -3.37 6.90
CA ILE A 40 2.35 -2.68 6.03
C ILE A 40 1.51 -3.74 5.32
N VAL A 41 0.20 -3.63 5.41
CA VAL A 41 -0.74 -4.54 4.75
C VAL A 41 -1.41 -3.80 3.60
N VAL A 42 -1.38 -4.40 2.42
CA VAL A 42 -2.01 -3.90 1.21
C VAL A 42 -3.14 -4.82 0.83
N LYS A 43 -4.33 -4.28 0.56
CA LYS A 43 -5.45 -5.04 -0.01
C LYS A 43 -5.83 -4.47 -1.36
N VAL A 44 -5.97 -5.34 -2.36
CA VAL A 44 -6.39 -5.01 -3.73
C VAL A 44 -7.70 -5.73 -4.01
N THR A 45 -8.78 -5.01 -4.30
CA THR A 45 -10.10 -5.59 -4.58
C THR A 45 -10.70 -4.94 -5.82
N GLY A 46 -10.85 -5.68 -6.92
CA GLY A 46 -11.55 -5.17 -8.11
C GLY A 46 -11.00 -3.87 -8.74
N GLY A 47 -9.77 -3.45 -8.39
CA GLY A 47 -9.16 -2.19 -8.81
C GLY A 47 -8.91 -1.21 -7.66
N ASP A 48 -9.66 -1.32 -6.57
CA ASP A 48 -9.45 -0.53 -5.36
C ASP A 48 -8.26 -1.06 -4.58
N VAL A 49 -7.43 -0.14 -4.08
CA VAL A 49 -6.29 -0.49 -3.22
C VAL A 49 -6.37 0.27 -1.91
N THR A 50 -6.28 -0.46 -0.81
CA THR A 50 -6.15 0.12 0.53
C THR A 50 -4.86 -0.32 1.19
N VAL A 51 -4.34 0.55 2.05
CA VAL A 51 -3.13 0.33 2.83
C VAL A 51 -3.45 0.50 4.30
N PHE A 52 -2.85 -0.35 5.12
CA PHE A 52 -2.98 -0.36 6.55
C PHE A 52 -1.63 -0.56 7.21
N ASP A 53 -1.37 0.20 8.27
CA ASP A 53 -0.29 -0.01 9.23
C ASP A 53 -0.72 0.54 10.59
N SER A 54 0.13 0.40 11.61
CA SER A 54 -0.19 0.85 12.96
C SER A 54 -0.33 2.37 13.10
N LEU A 55 0.37 3.16 12.29
CA LEU A 55 0.23 4.63 12.29
C LEU A 55 -1.06 5.05 11.61
N ILE A 56 -1.40 4.46 10.48
CA ILE A 56 -2.68 4.66 9.80
C ILE A 56 -3.83 4.35 10.76
N ASN A 57 -3.74 3.23 11.51
CA ASN A 57 -4.75 2.88 12.49
C ASN A 57 -4.84 3.89 13.64
N GLN A 58 -3.70 4.36 14.15
CA GLN A 58 -3.64 5.37 15.20
C GLN A 58 -4.32 6.68 14.79
N GLU A 59 -4.11 7.13 13.55
CA GLU A 59 -4.58 8.44 13.09
C GLU A 59 -5.96 8.40 12.41
N HIS A 60 -6.35 7.28 11.77
CA HIS A 60 -7.59 7.17 10.96
C HIS A 60 -8.50 6.01 11.36
N GLY A 61 -8.11 5.14 12.30
CA GLY A 61 -8.95 4.04 12.79
C GLY A 61 -9.16 2.88 11.82
N GLY A 62 -8.53 2.89 10.64
CA GLY A 62 -8.69 1.82 9.65
C GLY A 62 -7.88 2.04 8.37
N PRO A 63 -7.94 1.09 7.41
CA PRO A 63 -7.22 1.19 6.15
C PRO A 63 -7.62 2.43 5.34
N ILE A 64 -6.65 3.05 4.68
CA ILE A 64 -6.86 4.23 3.83
C ILE A 64 -6.64 3.88 2.35
N PRO A 65 -7.24 4.64 1.41
CA PRO A 65 -7.04 4.42 -0.01
C PRO A 65 -5.59 4.72 -0.43
N ALA A 66 -5.09 3.94 -1.39
CA ALA A 66 -3.82 4.15 -2.05
C ALA A 66 -3.98 4.14 -3.56
N THR A 67 -3.13 4.89 -4.24
CA THR A 67 -3.09 4.95 -5.70
C THR A 67 -2.08 3.95 -6.25
N VAL A 68 -2.52 3.11 -7.17
CA VAL A 68 -1.63 2.23 -7.94
C VAL A 68 -0.88 3.04 -8.98
N GLN A 69 0.45 3.02 -8.91
CA GLN A 69 1.34 3.59 -9.93
C GLN A 69 1.74 2.53 -10.96
N THR A 70 1.89 1.28 -10.51
CA THR A 70 2.23 0.14 -11.37
C THR A 70 1.67 -1.12 -10.74
N ASN A 71 1.03 -1.99 -11.53
CA ASN A 71 0.68 -3.34 -11.12
C ASN A 71 0.87 -4.28 -12.31
N SER A 72 2.03 -4.93 -12.36
CA SER A 72 2.37 -5.96 -13.35
C SER A 72 2.71 -7.27 -12.65
N ASP A 73 2.96 -8.33 -13.41
CA ASP A 73 3.39 -9.62 -12.86
C ASP A 73 4.72 -9.53 -12.10
N LYS A 74 5.54 -8.53 -12.40
CA LYS A 74 6.86 -8.33 -11.78
C LYS A 74 6.83 -7.36 -10.61
N ARG A 75 5.97 -6.35 -10.64
CA ARG A 75 6.03 -5.23 -9.69
C ARG A 75 4.66 -4.67 -9.34
N LEU A 76 4.47 -4.38 -8.05
CA LEU A 76 3.40 -3.54 -7.54
C LEU A 76 4.01 -2.27 -6.93
N THR A 77 3.61 -1.10 -7.41
CA THR A 77 4.03 0.20 -6.86
C THR A 77 2.81 0.99 -6.46
N LEU A 78 2.77 1.43 -5.20
CA LEU A 78 1.67 2.18 -4.60
C LEU A 78 2.15 3.50 -4.03
N ARG A 79 1.25 4.46 -3.93
CA ARG A 79 1.44 5.73 -3.21
C ARG A 79 0.22 6.05 -2.38
N TRP A 80 0.42 6.61 -1.19
CA TRP A 80 -0.65 7.14 -0.36
C TRP A 80 -0.16 8.35 0.44
N LYS A 81 -1.11 9.13 0.93
CA LYS A 81 -0.83 10.32 1.73
C LYS A 81 -1.50 10.18 3.09
N LEU A 82 -0.71 10.24 4.14
CA LEU A 82 -1.21 10.26 5.51
C LEU A 82 -1.30 11.71 5.98
N LYS A 83 -2.50 12.13 6.37
CA LYS A 83 -2.79 13.49 6.86
C LYS A 83 -3.11 13.44 8.35
N GLY A 84 -2.97 14.58 9.02
CA GLY A 84 -3.43 14.75 10.39
C GLY A 84 -2.60 13.98 11.42
N VAL A 85 -1.34 13.66 11.10
CA VAL A 85 -0.46 12.95 12.03
C VAL A 85 -0.22 13.82 13.25
N LYS A 86 -0.60 13.33 14.43
CA LYS A 86 -0.38 14.04 15.68
C LYS A 86 1.08 13.95 16.14
N THR A 87 1.62 15.07 16.59
CA THR A 87 3.00 15.26 17.02
C THR A 87 3.02 16.02 18.35
N THR A 88 4.18 16.09 19.02
CA THR A 88 4.32 16.83 20.29
C THR A 88 4.02 18.33 20.15
N LEU A 89 4.20 18.90 18.95
CA LEU A 89 3.93 20.32 18.65
C LEU A 89 2.54 20.56 18.03
N GLY A 90 1.68 19.55 17.99
CA GLY A 90 0.35 19.62 17.34
C GLY A 90 0.27 18.74 16.09
N TYR A 91 -0.54 19.14 15.10
CA TYR A 91 -0.67 18.38 13.86
C TYR A 91 0.51 18.62 12.93
N GLY A 92 1.19 17.54 12.56
CA GLY A 92 2.30 17.56 11.63
C GLY A 92 1.86 17.70 10.17
N PRO A 93 2.83 18.00 9.28
CA PRO A 93 2.61 18.01 7.85
C PRO A 93 2.17 16.63 7.34
N SER A 94 1.61 16.61 6.13
CA SER A 94 1.22 15.33 5.52
C SER A 94 2.46 14.51 5.15
N LEU A 95 2.40 13.21 5.43
CA LEU A 95 3.43 12.25 5.06
C LEU A 95 3.07 11.59 3.72
N ASN A 96 3.98 11.63 2.76
CA ASN A 96 3.79 11.06 1.43
C ASN A 96 4.55 9.74 1.33
N TYR A 97 3.82 8.64 1.27
CA TYR A 97 4.38 7.30 1.25
C TYR A 97 4.43 6.70 -0.16
N SER A 98 5.39 5.81 -0.36
CA SER A 98 5.41 4.88 -1.49
C SER A 98 5.82 3.49 -1.04
N LEU A 99 5.28 2.47 -1.70
CA LEU A 99 5.68 1.08 -1.55
C LEU A 99 5.96 0.51 -2.93
N SER A 100 7.13 -0.08 -3.11
CA SER A 100 7.48 -0.89 -4.29
C SER A 100 7.69 -2.33 -3.85
N TYR A 101 6.86 -3.24 -4.35
CA TYR A 101 6.96 -4.68 -4.15
C TYR A 101 7.40 -5.36 -5.45
N PHE A 102 8.55 -6.03 -5.42
CA PHE A 102 9.13 -6.83 -6.50
C PHE A 102 8.72 -8.28 -6.29
N LYS A 103 7.71 -8.71 -7.07
CA LYS A 103 6.98 -9.97 -6.89
C LYS A 103 7.83 -11.21 -7.17
N ASP A 104 8.89 -11.07 -7.96
CA ASP A 104 9.80 -12.14 -8.36
C ASP A 104 10.77 -12.58 -7.25
N ARG A 105 11.08 -11.68 -6.31
CA ARG A 105 12.06 -11.91 -5.23
C ARG A 105 11.49 -11.73 -3.84
N ASP A 106 10.18 -11.54 -3.74
CA ASP A 106 9.47 -11.15 -2.53
C ASP A 106 10.07 -9.91 -1.82
N LYS A 107 10.74 -9.02 -2.56
CA LYS A 107 11.45 -7.85 -1.99
C LYS A 107 10.58 -6.62 -2.02
N ALA A 108 10.73 -5.77 -1.00
CA ALA A 108 9.99 -4.53 -0.91
C ALA A 108 10.86 -3.36 -0.49
N THR A 109 10.53 -2.19 -1.00
CA THR A 109 11.07 -0.91 -0.55
C THR A 109 9.90 0.00 -0.20
N ALA A 110 9.86 0.46 1.03
CA ALA A 110 8.97 1.53 1.46
C ALA A 110 9.75 2.83 1.57
N ASN A 111 9.15 3.93 1.15
CA ASN A 111 9.72 5.26 1.35
C ASN A 111 8.65 6.20 1.89
N VAL A 112 9.07 7.17 2.69
CA VAL A 112 8.23 8.28 3.11
C VAL A 112 8.99 9.59 2.92
N ASN A 113 8.31 10.53 2.29
CA ASN A 113 8.70 11.93 2.27
C ASN A 113 7.83 12.67 3.29
N ALA A 114 8.49 13.33 4.23
CA ALA A 114 7.93 13.93 5.43
C ALA A 114 8.34 15.41 5.48
N PRO A 115 7.85 16.24 4.54
CA PRO A 115 8.32 17.62 4.40
C PRO A 115 7.94 18.41 5.65
N GLY A 116 8.88 19.09 6.28
CA GLY A 116 8.62 19.87 7.50
C GLY A 116 8.57 19.10 8.83
N VAL A 117 8.93 17.80 8.86
CA VAL A 117 9.18 17.11 10.15
C VAL A 117 10.48 17.57 10.83
N GLU A 118 11.34 18.29 10.11
CA GLU A 118 12.51 18.96 10.66
C GLU A 118 12.11 19.97 11.76
N MET A 119 11.00 20.70 11.58
CA MET A 119 10.49 21.66 12.56
C MET A 119 9.97 21.01 13.85
N LEU A 120 9.66 19.71 13.82
CA LEU A 120 9.18 18.95 14.97
C LEU A 120 10.32 18.40 15.82
N ASN A 121 11.51 18.28 15.23
CA ASN A 121 12.71 17.82 15.90
C ASN A 121 13.51 19.04 16.33
N ALA A 122 13.22 19.55 17.54
CA ALA A 122 13.86 20.74 18.13
C ALA A 122 15.40 20.63 18.34
N VAL A 123 16.07 19.59 17.82
CA VAL A 123 17.44 19.21 18.19
C VAL A 123 18.32 18.71 17.03
N GLY A 124 17.90 18.83 15.77
CA GLY A 124 18.79 18.52 14.63
C GLY A 124 18.06 18.19 13.33
N GLN A 125 18.78 18.38 12.22
CA GLN A 125 18.32 18.10 10.85
C GLN A 125 17.87 16.64 10.72
N SER A 126 16.56 16.40 10.82
CA SER A 126 16.00 15.10 10.48
C SER A 126 15.77 15.04 8.98
N PRO A 127 16.24 13.99 8.28
CA PRO A 127 16.06 13.90 6.85
C PRO A 127 14.56 13.90 6.52
N GLU A 128 14.14 14.72 5.56
CA GLU A 128 12.75 14.74 5.07
C GLU A 128 12.36 13.47 4.31
N TYR A 129 13.33 12.56 4.11
CA TYR A 129 13.14 11.33 3.36
C TYR A 129 13.66 10.13 4.16
N PHE A 130 12.80 9.14 4.32
CA PHE A 130 13.15 7.87 4.94
C PHE A 130 12.87 6.72 3.98
N SER A 131 13.70 5.68 4.04
CA SER A 131 13.55 4.47 3.24
C SER A 131 13.77 3.24 4.12
N ALA A 132 13.02 2.18 3.85
CA ALA A 132 13.17 0.89 4.50
C ALA A 132 13.12 -0.23 3.45
N GLN A 133 14.03 -1.19 3.60
CA GLN A 133 14.01 -2.42 2.82
C GLN A 133 13.32 -3.53 3.60
N GLY A 134 12.58 -4.36 2.88
CA GLY A 134 11.74 -5.38 3.46
C GLY A 134 11.39 -6.49 2.49
N THR A 135 10.36 -7.24 2.85
CA THR A 135 9.78 -8.30 2.04
C THR A 135 8.27 -8.20 2.05
N CYS A 136 7.59 -8.68 1.02
CA CYS A 136 6.14 -8.88 1.07
C CYS A 136 5.79 -10.30 0.68
N LYS A 137 4.67 -10.79 1.20
CA LYS A 137 4.09 -12.08 0.78
C LYS A 137 2.62 -11.89 0.44
N LYS A 138 2.18 -12.57 -0.62
CA LYS A 138 0.76 -12.70 -0.91
C LYS A 138 0.12 -13.61 0.16
N ARG A 139 -1.01 -13.17 0.72
CA ARG A 139 -1.84 -13.92 1.68
C ARG A 139 -3.05 -14.51 0.97
#